data_AF-A0AAE9WUU5-F1
#
_entry.id   AF-A0AAE9WUU5-F1
#
_cell.length_a   1.000
_cell.length_b   1.000
_cell.length_c   1.000
_cell.angle_alpha   90.00
_cell.angle_beta   90.00
_cell.angle_gamma   90.00
#
_symmetry.space_group_name_H-M   'P 1'
#
loop_
_entity.id
_entity.type
_entity.pdbx_description
1 polymer ?
#
loop_
_entity_poly.entity_id
_entity_poly.type
_entity_poly.pdbx_seq_one_letter_code
_entity_poly.pdbx_strand_id
1 'polypeptide(L)'
;MTRHSKNNTANPIFTYHERKKVKDVGTLKERLGKDSMRKFEQCWICLRNSETPVSTPYGHIFCKICIINNFLAQKKEYSKKKKEYENYIKDMDRKKKEEALHIREKEKIKFLDDLENVHEHVKKTDEKKTGVDISNNFWIAGNAKIKKDIDKKLKPPSNKLICPISGKPIKMSELITINPEVIDKNDTINGNWVCSFSKKNIDHNKAVLIKKTGQIILKSIFEKFIYGKKNSLEIQVGDGDFINLQPGGTGNISRFIASCFTNVYIYICLSTVVVCIILCMLLKIKTIMNPRNDKMNISKNVYILSTT
;
A
#
# COMPACT_ATOMS: atom_id res chain seq x y z
N MET A 1 13.80 39.76 12.59
CA MET A 1 13.42 38.41 13.03
C MET A 1 14.58 37.78 13.78
N THR A 2 14.43 37.62 15.09
CA THR A 2 15.43 36.97 15.95
C THR A 2 15.61 35.51 15.53
N ARG A 3 16.87 35.11 15.36
CA ARG A 3 17.26 33.78 14.88
C ARG A 3 16.83 32.73 15.90
N HIS A 4 15.74 32.00 15.64
CA HIS A 4 15.17 30.95 16.50
C HIS A 4 16.18 29.87 16.95
N SER A 5 17.34 29.78 16.30
CA SER A 5 18.42 28.85 16.65
C SER A 5 19.14 29.16 17.97
N LYS A 6 18.87 30.32 18.61
CA LYS A 6 19.52 30.74 19.86
C LYS A 6 18.60 30.67 21.09
N ASN A 7 17.40 30.12 20.96
CA ASN A 7 16.51 29.90 22.11
C ASN A 7 17.10 28.81 23.01
N ASN A 8 17.00 28.99 24.33
CA ASN A 8 17.57 28.06 25.32
C ASN A 8 16.98 26.63 25.22
N THR A 9 15.82 26.48 24.58
CA THR A 9 15.15 25.21 24.26
C THR A 9 15.57 24.58 22.93
N ALA A 10 16.32 25.28 22.09
CA ALA A 10 16.75 24.81 20.77
C ALA A 10 18.16 24.19 20.78
N ASN A 11 18.97 24.47 21.81
CA ASN A 11 20.30 23.88 21.94
C ASN A 11 20.17 22.52 22.65
N PRO A 12 20.63 21.41 22.04
CA PRO A 12 20.52 20.11 22.69
C PRO A 12 21.32 20.10 23.99
N ILE A 13 20.67 19.70 25.09
CA ILE A 13 21.23 19.64 26.45
C ILE A 13 22.53 18.82 26.48
N PHE A 14 22.57 17.74 25.70
CA PHE A 14 23.76 16.90 25.60
C PHE A 14 24.69 17.39 24.49
N THR A 15 26.00 17.27 24.72
CA THR A 15 26.98 17.48 23.65
C THR A 15 26.98 16.30 22.66
N TYR A 16 27.59 16.49 21.49
CA TYR A 16 27.78 15.40 20.52
C TYR A 16 28.56 14.22 21.14
N HIS A 17 29.54 14.51 22.00
CA HIS A 17 30.40 13.51 22.62
C HIS A 17 29.65 12.70 23.69
N GLU A 18 28.78 13.36 24.47
CA GLU A 18 27.88 12.68 25.41
C GLU A 18 26.91 11.76 24.68
N ARG A 19 26.23 12.23 23.63
CA ARG A 19 25.34 11.39 22.82
C ARG A 19 26.03 10.16 22.24
N LYS A 20 27.32 10.27 21.89
CA LYS A 20 28.10 9.14 21.36
C LYS A 20 28.50 8.13 22.45
N LYS A 21 28.62 8.57 23.71
CA LYS A 21 28.94 7.71 24.86
C LYS A 21 27.71 6.98 25.40
N VAL A 22 26.52 7.57 25.22
CA VAL A 22 25.26 6.95 25.60
C VAL A 22 24.90 5.87 24.57
N LYS A 23 25.23 4.63 24.90
CA LYS A 23 25.01 3.46 24.02
C LYS A 23 23.58 2.91 24.09
N ASP A 24 22.80 3.29 25.10
CA ASP A 24 21.56 2.59 25.43
C ASP A 24 20.28 3.37 25.08
N VAL A 25 20.40 4.66 24.72
CA VAL A 25 19.24 5.48 24.35
C VAL A 25 19.43 6.21 23.02
N GLY A 26 18.34 6.31 22.25
CA GLY A 26 18.30 7.02 20.98
C GLY A 26 18.38 6.09 19.75
N THR A 27 18.63 6.69 18.59
CA THR A 27 18.75 5.97 17.32
C THR A 27 20.18 5.45 17.14
N LEU A 28 20.42 4.23 17.60
CA LEU A 28 21.70 3.54 17.43
C LEU A 28 21.81 3.00 16.01
N LYS A 29 22.95 3.29 15.35
CA LYS A 29 23.29 2.73 14.05
C LYS A 29 24.40 1.72 14.25
N GLU A 30 24.03 0.46 14.45
CA GLU A 30 24.96 -0.66 14.52
C GLU A 30 24.84 -1.55 13.28
N ARG A 31 25.97 -2.09 12.82
CA ARG A 31 25.99 -3.08 11.76
C ARG A 31 25.61 -4.43 12.36
N LEU A 32 24.35 -4.82 12.16
CA LEU A 32 23.88 -6.13 12.56
C LEU A 32 24.62 -7.24 11.80
N GLY A 33 24.97 -8.30 12.54
CA GLY A 33 25.65 -9.48 12.02
C GLY A 33 24.70 -10.42 11.26
N LYS A 34 25.26 -11.54 10.80
CA LYS A 34 24.54 -12.62 10.12
C LYS A 34 23.39 -13.16 10.98
N ASP A 35 23.63 -13.29 12.28
CA ASP A 35 22.71 -13.93 13.22
C ASP A 35 21.45 -13.09 13.49
N SER A 36 21.48 -11.80 13.17
CA SER A 36 20.31 -10.92 13.24
C SER A 36 19.33 -11.12 12.08
N MET A 37 19.71 -11.91 11.07
CA MET A 37 18.87 -12.24 9.91
C MET A 37 18.23 -13.61 10.10
N ARG A 38 16.96 -13.74 9.68
CA ARG A 38 16.27 -15.03 9.64
C ARG A 38 17.02 -15.97 8.69
N LYS A 39 17.23 -17.23 9.10
CA LYS A 39 17.79 -18.26 8.23
C LYS A 39 16.83 -18.58 7.09
N PHE A 40 17.34 -19.05 5.96
CA PHE A 40 16.54 -19.17 4.74
C PHE A 40 15.35 -20.14 4.90
N GLU A 41 15.62 -21.29 5.51
CA GLU A 41 14.74 -22.42 5.73
C GLU A 41 13.63 -22.19 6.78
N GLN A 42 13.71 -21.10 7.54
CA GLN A 42 12.75 -20.83 8.61
C GLN A 42 11.40 -20.35 8.07
N CYS A 43 10.30 -20.78 8.67
CA CYS A 43 8.98 -20.25 8.35
C CYS A 43 8.85 -18.80 8.81
N TRP A 44 8.18 -17.95 8.02
CA TRP A 44 8.01 -16.55 8.38
C TRP A 44 6.96 -16.27 9.47
N ILE A 45 6.15 -17.27 9.85
CA ILE A 45 5.18 -17.16 10.95
C ILE A 45 5.77 -17.67 12.26
N CYS A 46 6.31 -18.90 12.25
CA CYS A 46 6.77 -19.56 13.48
C CYS A 46 8.28 -19.47 13.72
N LEU A 47 9.07 -18.98 12.76
CA LEU A 47 10.54 -18.84 12.83
C LEU A 47 11.32 -20.14 13.09
N ARG A 48 10.66 -21.28 13.17
CA ARG A 48 11.28 -22.61 13.17
C ARG A 48 11.59 -23.05 11.74
N ASN A 49 12.48 -24.03 11.60
CA ASN A 49 12.74 -24.69 10.32
C ASN A 49 11.41 -25.20 9.73
N SER A 50 11.20 -24.93 8.45
CA SER A 50 9.90 -25.11 7.84
C SER A 50 9.62 -26.58 7.52
N GLU A 51 8.74 -27.20 8.29
CA GLU A 51 8.15 -28.53 8.01
C GLU A 51 7.16 -28.46 6.85
N THR A 52 7.29 -29.35 5.86
CA THR A 52 6.49 -29.33 4.61
C THR A 52 6.38 -27.92 4.01
N PRO A 53 7.51 -27.35 3.57
CA PRO A 53 7.58 -25.95 3.23
C PRO A 53 6.72 -25.61 2.01
N VAL A 54 5.98 -24.51 2.11
CA VAL A 54 5.18 -23.96 1.03
C VAL A 54 5.56 -22.50 0.80
N SER A 55 5.59 -22.09 -0.47
CA SER A 55 5.83 -20.72 -0.89
C SER A 55 4.56 -20.04 -1.33
N THR A 56 4.50 -18.75 -1.08
CA THR A 56 3.54 -17.85 -1.74
C THR A 56 4.14 -17.33 -3.06
N PRO A 57 3.31 -16.91 -4.04
CA PRO A 57 3.82 -16.32 -5.28
C PRO A 57 4.65 -15.05 -5.07
N TYR A 58 4.58 -14.46 -3.87
CA TYR A 58 5.34 -13.28 -3.45
C TYR A 58 6.74 -13.61 -2.91
N GLY A 59 7.08 -14.89 -2.75
CA GLY A 59 8.41 -15.31 -2.34
C GLY A 59 8.60 -15.51 -0.83
N HIS A 60 7.53 -15.62 -0.05
CA HIS A 60 7.61 -15.94 1.39
C HIS A 60 7.40 -17.44 1.63
N ILE A 61 8.17 -17.99 2.57
CA ILE A 61 8.20 -19.42 2.93
C ILE A 61 7.41 -19.65 4.22
N PHE A 62 6.58 -20.69 4.24
CA PHE A 62 5.78 -21.04 5.40
C PHE A 62 5.75 -22.55 5.62
N CYS A 63 5.51 -22.98 6.86
CA CYS A 63 5.00 -24.33 7.09
C CYS A 63 3.57 -24.41 6.54
N LYS A 64 3.22 -25.52 5.91
CA LYS A 64 1.85 -25.77 5.41
C LYS A 64 0.79 -25.55 6.49
N ILE A 65 1.03 -26.04 7.71
CA ILE A 65 0.12 -25.90 8.85
C ILE A 65 -0.05 -24.43 9.26
N CYS A 66 1.05 -23.67 9.37
CA CYS A 66 1.01 -22.28 9.83
C CYS A 66 0.21 -21.38 8.88
N ILE A 67 0.41 -21.53 7.55
CA ILE A 67 -0.31 -20.71 6.58
C ILE A 67 -1.81 -21.07 6.53
N ILE A 68 -2.14 -22.36 6.65
CA ILE A 68 -3.53 -22.82 6.68
C ILE A 68 -4.24 -22.28 7.93
N ASN A 69 -3.60 -22.36 9.11
CA ASN A 69 -4.16 -21.83 10.35
C ASN A 69 -4.46 -20.33 10.25
N ASN A 70 -3.57 -19.57 9.60
CA ASN A 70 -3.81 -18.15 9.34
C ASN A 70 -5.03 -17.93 8.41
N PHE A 71 -5.18 -18.72 7.35
CA PHE A 71 -6.36 -18.64 6.48
C PHE A 71 -7.66 -19.01 7.21
N LEU A 72 -7.63 -19.97 8.12
CA LEU A 72 -8.78 -20.30 8.98
C LEU A 72 -9.14 -19.13 9.89
N ALA A 73 -8.15 -18.47 10.50
CA ALA A 73 -8.36 -17.27 11.32
C ALA A 73 -9.00 -16.13 10.50
N GLN A 74 -8.50 -15.88 9.29
CA GLN A 74 -9.07 -14.87 8.38
C GLN A 74 -10.51 -15.18 7.99
N LYS A 75 -10.84 -16.43 7.67
CA LYS A 75 -12.23 -16.84 7.37
C LYS A 75 -13.16 -16.65 8.57
N LYS A 76 -12.69 -16.95 9.79
CA LYS A 76 -13.44 -16.73 11.03
C LYS A 76 -13.71 -15.25 11.27
N GLU A 77 -12.71 -14.40 11.06
CA GLU A 77 -12.85 -12.94 11.17
C GLU A 77 -13.78 -12.37 10.11
N TYR A 78 -13.68 -12.84 8.87
CA TYR A 78 -14.59 -12.47 7.79
C TYR A 78 -16.04 -12.83 8.13
N SER A 79 -16.28 -14.04 8.66
CA SER A 79 -17.63 -14.47 9.09
C SER A 79 -18.22 -13.55 10.16
N LYS A 80 -17.41 -13.11 11.14
CA LYS A 80 -17.84 -12.14 12.16
C LYS A 80 -18.20 -10.78 11.55
N LYS A 81 -17.29 -10.22 10.75
CA LYS A 81 -17.49 -8.93 10.07
C LYS A 81 -18.69 -8.94 9.11
N LYS A 82 -18.94 -10.08 8.46
CA LYS A 82 -20.11 -10.27 7.60
C LYS A 82 -21.42 -10.16 8.39
N LYS A 83 -21.51 -10.82 9.55
CA LYS A 83 -22.69 -10.73 10.43
C LYS A 83 -22.90 -9.30 10.95
N GLU A 84 -21.83 -8.64 11.39
CA GLU A 84 -21.89 -7.24 11.83
C GLU A 84 -22.39 -6.30 10.72
N TYR A 85 -21.94 -6.53 9.49
CA TYR A 85 -22.38 -5.76 8.33
C TYR A 85 -23.84 -6.04 7.96
N GLU A 86 -24.29 -7.29 8.02
CA GLU A 86 -25.69 -7.66 7.80
C GLU A 86 -26.62 -7.02 8.84
N ASN A 87 -26.22 -7.01 10.11
CA ASN A 87 -26.97 -6.34 11.18
C ASN A 87 -27.03 -4.82 10.93
N TYR A 88 -25.90 -4.22 10.54
CA TYR A 88 -25.86 -2.80 10.19
C TYR A 88 -26.81 -2.45 9.03
N ILE A 89 -26.87 -3.27 7.97
CA ILE A 89 -27.81 -3.04 6.86
C ILE A 89 -29.27 -3.11 7.35
N LYS A 90 -29.61 -4.12 8.17
CA LYS A 90 -30.98 -4.26 8.72
C LYS A 90 -31.38 -3.05 9.56
N ASP A 91 -30.49 -2.56 10.41
CA ASP A 91 -30.75 -1.38 11.25
C ASP A 91 -30.91 -0.11 10.40
N MET A 92 -30.11 0.03 9.35
CA MET A 92 -30.24 1.14 8.39
C MET A 92 -31.56 1.10 7.62
N ASP A 93 -32.00 -0.08 7.19
CA ASP A 93 -33.28 -0.23 6.49
C ASP A 93 -34.47 -0.01 7.41
N ARG A 94 -34.38 -0.40 8.69
CA ARG A 94 -35.41 -0.08 9.70
C ARG A 94 -35.53 1.43 9.91
N LYS A 95 -34.41 2.14 10.13
CA LYS A 95 -34.41 3.60 10.29
C LYS A 95 -34.99 4.32 9.07
N LYS A 96 -34.63 3.92 7.85
CA LYS A 96 -35.19 4.49 6.62
C LYS A 96 -36.71 4.29 6.51
N LYS A 97 -37.23 3.13 6.93
CA LYS A 97 -38.68 2.88 6.94
C LYS A 97 -39.39 3.75 7.97
N GLU A 98 -38.84 3.88 9.17
CA GLU A 98 -39.36 4.77 10.23
C GLU A 98 -39.36 6.23 9.77
N GLU A 99 -38.27 6.70 9.16
CA GLU A 99 -38.17 8.06 8.59
C GLU A 99 -39.21 8.28 7.48
N ALA A 100 -39.39 7.31 6.57
CA ALA A 100 -40.39 7.41 5.50
C ALA A 100 -41.84 7.45 6.05
N LEU A 101 -42.13 6.68 7.10
CA LEU A 101 -43.43 6.74 7.79
C LEU A 101 -43.63 8.11 8.44
N HIS A 102 -42.61 8.62 9.13
CA HIS A 102 -42.66 9.90 9.83
C HIS A 102 -42.81 11.10 8.87
N ILE A 103 -42.19 11.04 7.69
CA ILE A 103 -42.37 12.03 6.61
C ILE A 103 -43.80 12.00 6.10
N ARG A 104 -44.32 10.81 5.78
CA ARG A 104 -45.70 10.64 5.31
C ARG A 104 -46.73 11.15 6.32
N GLU A 105 -46.49 10.93 7.61
CA GLU A 105 -47.37 11.43 8.67
C GLU A 105 -47.32 12.96 8.78
N LYS A 106 -46.13 13.57 8.66
CA LYS A 106 -45.99 15.03 8.60
C LYS A 106 -46.68 15.65 7.38
N GLU A 107 -46.61 15.00 6.23
CA GLU A 107 -47.32 15.44 5.02
C GLU A 107 -48.84 15.42 5.23
N LYS A 108 -49.38 14.38 5.88
CA LYS A 108 -50.81 14.32 6.23
C LYS A 108 -51.22 15.44 7.18
N ILE A 109 -50.42 15.71 8.21
CA ILE A 109 -50.70 16.78 9.18
C ILE A 109 -50.69 18.15 8.49
N LYS A 110 -49.69 18.42 7.65
CA LYS A 110 -49.63 19.66 6.87
C LYS A 110 -50.85 19.83 5.97
N PHE A 111 -51.25 18.76 5.29
CA PHE A 111 -52.43 18.79 4.44
C PHE A 111 -53.73 19.10 5.22
N LEU A 112 -53.87 18.60 6.44
CA LEU A 112 -55.01 18.92 7.30
C LEU A 112 -55.00 20.38 7.75
N ASP A 113 -53.83 20.90 8.16
CA ASP A 113 -53.65 22.30 8.56
C ASP A 113 -53.92 23.30 7.41
N ASP A 114 -53.51 22.93 6.20
CA ASP A 114 -53.82 23.70 4.98
C ASP A 114 -55.33 23.75 4.70
N LEU A 115 -56.06 22.65 4.96
CA LEU A 115 -57.52 22.61 4.80
C LEU A 115 -58.26 23.45 5.84
N GLU A 116 -57.80 23.46 7.10
CA GLU A 116 -58.38 24.29 8.16
C GLU A 116 -58.16 25.80 7.90
N ASN A 117 -56.99 26.19 7.38
CA ASN A 117 -56.69 27.59 7.07
C ASN A 117 -57.52 28.17 5.90
N VAL A 118 -58.06 27.35 4.99
CA VAL A 118 -58.98 27.83 3.93
C VAL A 118 -60.31 28.34 4.51
N HIS A 119 -60.71 27.88 5.71
CA HIS A 119 -61.95 28.31 6.37
C HIS A 119 -61.81 29.61 7.18
N GLU A 120 -60.58 30.07 7.48
CA GLU A 120 -60.30 31.24 8.32
C GLU A 120 -59.81 32.48 7.54
N HIS A 121 -60.27 32.67 6.29
CA HIS A 121 -60.09 33.95 5.60
C HIS A 121 -61.10 35.03 6.06
N VAL A 122 -61.15 35.32 7.37
CA VAL A 122 -61.64 36.59 7.90
C VAL A 122 -60.80 37.03 9.10
N LYS A 123 -59.93 38.01 8.85
CA LYS A 123 -59.24 38.93 9.79
C LYS A 123 -58.21 38.31 10.75
N LYS A 124 -56.94 38.66 10.55
CA LYS A 124 -56.26 39.76 11.29
C LYS A 124 -54.84 40.00 10.77
N THR A 125 -54.54 41.29 10.67
CA THR A 125 -53.20 41.91 10.59
C THR A 125 -52.41 41.70 11.88
N ASP A 126 -51.09 41.61 11.71
CA ASP A 126 -49.98 41.91 12.62
C ASP A 126 -50.08 41.45 14.09
N GLU A 127 -49.14 40.59 14.51
CA GLU A 127 -48.24 40.93 15.63
C GLU A 127 -47.12 39.90 15.86
N LYS A 128 -45.96 40.45 16.20
CA LYS A 128 -44.66 39.83 16.51
C LYS A 128 -44.75 38.57 17.38
N LYS A 129 -43.94 37.56 17.03
CA LYS A 129 -43.21 36.76 18.03
C LYS A 129 -41.73 36.73 17.69
N THR A 130 -40.99 37.52 18.44
CA THR A 130 -39.55 37.37 18.69
C THR A 130 -39.30 36.02 19.38
N GLY A 131 -39.31 34.95 18.60
CA GLY A 131 -38.75 33.67 19.03
C GLY A 131 -37.26 33.70 18.73
N VAL A 132 -36.43 33.83 19.77
CA VAL A 132 -34.99 33.56 19.61
C VAL A 132 -34.88 32.12 19.12
N ASP A 133 -34.26 31.93 17.96
CA ASP A 133 -34.11 30.65 17.29
C ASP A 133 -33.06 29.81 18.06
N ILE A 134 -33.50 29.24 19.19
CA ILE A 134 -32.69 28.46 20.14
C ILE A 134 -32.13 27.17 19.48
N SER A 135 -32.62 26.81 18.29
CA SER A 135 -32.19 25.68 17.47
C SER A 135 -30.69 25.68 17.11
N ASN A 136 -30.02 26.83 17.14
CA ASN A 136 -28.59 26.97 16.85
C ASN A 136 -27.71 27.21 18.09
N ASN A 137 -28.26 27.16 19.31
CA ASN A 137 -27.46 27.34 20.51
C ASN A 137 -26.57 26.13 20.80
N PHE A 138 -25.26 26.35 20.72
CA PHE A 138 -24.19 25.37 20.96
C PHE A 138 -24.27 24.69 22.35
N TRP A 139 -24.82 25.39 23.36
CA TRP A 139 -24.86 24.96 24.76
C TRP A 139 -26.02 24.02 25.10
N ILE A 140 -26.90 23.73 24.14
CA ILE A 140 -27.98 22.74 24.31
C ILE A 140 -27.44 21.38 23.90
N ALA A 141 -27.54 20.39 24.79
CA ALA A 141 -26.99 19.05 24.56
C ALA A 141 -27.50 18.38 23.26
N GLY A 142 -28.71 18.74 22.80
CA GLY A 142 -29.27 18.28 21.52
C GLY A 142 -28.71 18.97 20.26
N ASN A 143 -28.07 20.13 20.40
CA ASN A 143 -27.55 20.96 19.30
C ASN A 143 -26.02 20.93 19.19
N ALA A 144 -25.35 20.22 20.10
CA ALA A 144 -23.93 19.92 19.94
C ALA A 144 -23.77 19.31 18.55
N LYS A 145 -22.93 19.93 17.71
CA LYS A 145 -22.44 19.32 16.46
C LYS A 145 -21.62 18.11 16.86
N ILE A 146 -22.29 17.03 17.26
CA ILE A 146 -21.79 15.68 17.24
C ILE A 146 -21.47 15.50 15.76
N LYS A 147 -20.21 15.75 15.40
CA LYS A 147 -19.64 15.23 14.16
C LYS A 147 -20.17 13.82 14.07
N LYS A 148 -20.92 13.53 13.01
CA LYS A 148 -21.65 12.29 12.77
C LYS A 148 -20.70 11.08 12.83
N ASP A 149 -20.28 10.69 14.02
CA ASP A 149 -19.79 9.35 14.32
C ASP A 149 -20.94 8.34 14.23
N ILE A 150 -22.18 8.84 14.06
CA ILE A 150 -23.43 8.11 13.92
C ILE A 150 -23.55 7.39 12.55
N ASP A 151 -22.78 7.76 11.53
CA ASP A 151 -22.75 7.02 10.25
C ASP A 151 -21.32 6.72 9.80
N LYS A 152 -20.53 6.01 10.62
CA LYS A 152 -19.45 5.21 10.02
C LYS A 152 -20.13 4.16 9.12
N LYS A 153 -20.37 4.52 7.86
CA LYS A 153 -20.82 3.59 6.82
C LYS A 153 -19.86 2.41 6.84
N LEU A 154 -20.28 1.32 7.46
CA LEU A 154 -19.48 0.10 7.50
C LEU A 154 -19.27 -0.33 6.06
N LYS A 155 -18.00 -0.50 5.68
CA LYS A 155 -17.66 -0.96 4.34
C LYS A 155 -18.00 -2.46 4.24
N PRO A 156 -18.46 -2.93 3.07
CA PRO A 156 -18.69 -4.35 2.88
C PRO A 156 -17.40 -5.14 3.12
N PRO A 157 -17.43 -6.21 3.91
CA PRO A 157 -16.24 -7.01 4.18
C PRO A 157 -15.81 -7.77 2.91
N SER A 158 -14.50 -7.82 2.65
CA SER A 158 -13.93 -8.53 1.50
C SER A 158 -13.62 -9.99 1.83
N ASN A 159 -14.03 -10.93 0.97
CA ASN A 159 -13.80 -12.37 1.13
C ASN A 159 -12.42 -12.87 0.60
N LYS A 160 -11.48 -11.96 0.31
CA LYS A 160 -10.18 -12.33 -0.23
C LYS A 160 -9.25 -12.74 0.92
N LEU A 161 -8.60 -13.89 0.80
CA LEU A 161 -7.54 -14.29 1.74
C LEU A 161 -6.29 -13.45 1.49
N ILE A 162 -5.55 -13.15 2.55
CA ILE A 162 -4.42 -12.22 2.54
C ILE A 162 -3.17 -12.93 3.06
N CYS A 163 -2.02 -12.65 2.44
CA CYS A 163 -0.74 -13.13 2.96
C CYS A 163 -0.36 -12.36 4.25
N PRO A 164 0.04 -13.06 5.33
CA PRO A 164 0.28 -12.42 6.63
C PRO A 164 1.41 -11.39 6.65
N ILE A 165 2.32 -11.44 5.67
CA ILE A 165 3.51 -10.58 5.63
C ILE A 165 3.36 -9.50 4.55
N SER A 166 2.93 -9.89 3.35
CA SER A 166 2.88 -8.97 2.21
C SER A 166 1.59 -8.16 2.16
N GLY A 167 0.53 -8.56 2.88
CA GLY A 167 -0.77 -7.89 2.82
C GLY A 167 -1.49 -8.03 1.46
N LYS A 168 -0.94 -8.82 0.53
CA LYS A 168 -1.51 -9.02 -0.80
C LYS A 168 -2.51 -10.19 -0.81
N PRO A 169 -3.54 -10.14 -1.67
CA PRO A 169 -4.51 -11.23 -1.77
C PRO A 169 -3.87 -12.49 -2.35
N ILE A 170 -4.29 -13.66 -1.89
CA ILE A 170 -3.76 -14.97 -2.32
C ILE A 170 -4.85 -16.04 -2.29
N LYS A 171 -4.78 -17.03 -3.18
CA LYS A 171 -5.62 -18.23 -3.11
C LYS A 171 -4.85 -19.43 -2.55
N MET A 172 -5.57 -20.39 -1.96
CA MET A 172 -4.94 -21.63 -1.46
C MET A 172 -4.25 -22.42 -2.58
N SER A 173 -4.81 -22.43 -3.79
CA SER A 173 -4.25 -23.11 -4.97
C SER A 173 -2.99 -22.45 -5.53
N GLU A 174 -2.73 -21.20 -5.15
CA GLU A 174 -1.53 -20.46 -5.58
C GLU A 174 -0.33 -20.72 -4.66
N LEU A 175 -0.51 -21.52 -3.59
CA LEU A 175 0.59 -22.00 -2.77
C LEU A 175 1.36 -23.08 -3.52
N ILE A 176 2.67 -22.94 -3.56
CA ILE A 176 3.57 -23.90 -4.22
C ILE A 176 4.33 -24.67 -3.15
N THR A 177 4.34 -25.99 -3.26
CA THR A 177 5.15 -26.86 -2.40
C THR A 177 6.62 -26.75 -2.77
N ILE A 178 7.46 -26.61 -1.75
CA ILE A 178 8.91 -26.54 -1.90
C ILE A 178 9.47 -27.92 -1.51
N ASN A 179 10.35 -28.47 -2.34
CA ASN A 179 11.10 -29.69 -2.05
C ASN A 179 12.59 -29.31 -2.00
N PRO A 180 13.10 -28.85 -0.85
CA PRO A 180 14.50 -28.46 -0.71
C PRO A 180 15.38 -29.71 -0.59
N GLU A 181 16.55 -29.67 -1.23
CA GLU A 181 17.62 -30.61 -0.92
C GLU A 181 18.29 -30.17 0.38
N VAL A 182 18.54 -31.15 1.26
CA VAL A 182 19.18 -30.95 2.55
C VAL A 182 20.52 -31.69 2.52
N ILE A 183 21.58 -31.03 2.98
CA ILE A 183 22.86 -31.70 3.25
C ILE A 183 23.01 -31.80 4.76
N ASP A 184 23.02 -33.03 5.27
CA ASP A 184 23.31 -33.33 6.66
C ASP A 184 24.83 -33.37 6.83
N LYS A 185 25.42 -32.24 7.25
CA LYS A 185 26.87 -32.16 7.41
C LYS A 185 27.37 -32.70 8.74
N ASN A 186 26.52 -32.99 9.71
CA ASN A 186 26.80 -33.66 11.01
C ASN A 186 25.53 -33.51 11.88
N ASP A 187 24.93 -34.61 12.35
CA ASP A 187 23.96 -34.89 13.45
C ASP A 187 23.15 -33.77 14.15
N THR A 188 23.04 -32.58 13.57
CA THR A 188 22.20 -31.50 14.04
C THR A 188 20.84 -31.65 13.40
N ILE A 189 19.82 -31.68 14.26
CA ILE A 189 18.43 -32.10 14.02
C ILE A 189 17.74 -31.41 12.83
N ASN A 190 18.33 -30.37 12.22
CA ASN A 190 17.80 -29.74 11.02
C ASN A 190 18.94 -29.31 10.08
N GLY A 191 19.16 -30.05 8.98
CA GLY A 191 20.12 -29.68 7.96
C GLY A 191 19.76 -28.38 7.23
N ASN A 192 20.77 -27.68 6.73
CA ASN A 192 20.57 -26.43 6.00
C ASN A 192 20.12 -26.71 4.56
N TRP A 193 19.27 -25.82 4.02
CA TRP A 193 18.79 -25.95 2.64
C TRP A 193 19.87 -25.61 1.63
N VAL A 194 19.89 -26.40 0.56
CA VAL A 194 20.94 -26.35 -0.44
C VAL A 194 20.34 -26.10 -1.83
N CYS A 195 21.09 -25.36 -2.64
CA CYS A 195 20.77 -25.11 -4.03
C CYS A 195 20.88 -26.41 -4.84
N SER A 196 19.81 -26.82 -5.52
CA SER A 196 19.75 -28.08 -6.27
C SER A 196 20.82 -28.15 -7.38
N PHE A 197 21.11 -27.03 -8.04
CA PHE A 197 22.11 -27.01 -9.12
C PHE A 197 23.56 -27.01 -8.63
N SER A 198 23.88 -26.21 -7.60
CA SER A 198 25.27 -25.99 -7.20
C SER A 198 25.71 -26.72 -5.94
N LYS A 199 24.77 -27.37 -5.25
CA LYS A 199 24.97 -28.01 -3.95
C LYS A 199 25.63 -27.09 -2.90
N LYS A 200 25.40 -25.77 -3.04
CA LYS A 200 25.88 -24.74 -2.10
C LYS A 200 24.77 -24.42 -1.09
N ASN A 201 25.16 -24.24 0.17
CA ASN A 201 24.25 -23.86 1.24
C ASN A 201 23.61 -22.47 0.98
N ILE A 202 22.31 -22.35 1.23
CA ILE A 202 21.55 -21.12 1.06
C ILE A 202 21.33 -20.47 2.43
N ASP A 203 22.22 -19.55 2.80
CA ASP A 203 22.07 -18.79 4.05
C ASP A 203 21.21 -17.53 3.87
N HIS A 204 21.78 -16.47 3.26
CA HIS A 204 21.09 -15.19 3.01
C HIS A 204 21.08 -14.78 1.54
N ASN A 205 21.61 -15.66 0.68
CA ASN A 205 21.69 -15.39 -0.74
C ASN A 205 20.29 -15.35 -1.35
N LYS A 206 20.11 -14.52 -2.37
CA LYS A 206 18.87 -14.49 -3.14
C LYS A 206 18.69 -15.81 -3.87
N ALA A 207 17.51 -16.39 -3.76
CA ALA A 207 17.17 -17.66 -4.38
C ALA A 207 15.85 -17.54 -5.16
N VAL A 208 15.68 -18.48 -6.09
CA VAL A 208 14.56 -18.58 -7.01
C VAL A 208 13.96 -19.98 -6.85
N LEU A 209 12.63 -20.04 -6.76
CA LEU A 209 11.86 -21.28 -6.73
C LEU A 209 11.28 -21.55 -8.11
N ILE A 210 11.42 -22.78 -8.60
CA ILE A 210 10.73 -23.24 -9.82
C ILE A 210 9.39 -23.84 -9.42
N LYS A 211 8.28 -23.36 -10.00
CA LYS A 211 6.92 -23.80 -9.64
C LYS A 211 6.65 -25.27 -9.97
N LYS A 212 7.16 -25.74 -11.12
CA LYS A 212 6.91 -27.10 -11.64
C LYS A 212 7.56 -28.18 -10.76
N THR A 213 8.81 -27.97 -10.36
CA THR A 213 9.60 -28.96 -9.60
C THR A 213 9.63 -28.69 -8.10
N GLY A 214 9.33 -27.47 -7.66
CA GLY A 214 9.47 -27.07 -6.27
C GLY A 214 10.93 -26.92 -5.80
N GLN A 215 11.90 -26.93 -6.73
CA GLN A 215 13.32 -26.84 -6.41
C GLN A 215 13.79 -25.40 -6.24
N ILE A 216 14.75 -25.21 -5.35
CA ILE A 216 15.35 -23.90 -5.04
C ILE A 216 16.72 -23.78 -5.70
N ILE A 217 16.93 -22.68 -6.41
CA ILE A 217 18.17 -22.36 -7.12
C ILE A 217 18.67 -20.98 -6.69
N LEU A 218 19.97 -20.80 -6.54
CA LEU A 218 20.55 -19.48 -6.31
C LEU A 218 20.30 -18.55 -7.51
N LYS A 219 19.91 -17.30 -7.25
CA LYS A 219 19.57 -16.34 -8.30
C LYS A 219 20.73 -16.08 -9.27
N SER A 220 21.96 -16.02 -8.77
CA SER A 220 23.17 -15.83 -9.58
C SER A 220 23.42 -16.97 -10.57
N ILE A 221 22.96 -18.17 -10.23
CA ILE A 221 23.09 -19.37 -11.06
C ILE A 221 21.92 -19.42 -12.04
N PHE A 222 20.71 -19.12 -11.57
CA PHE A 222 19.52 -19.01 -12.40
C PHE A 222 19.73 -18.03 -13.57
N GLU A 223 20.27 -16.84 -13.30
CA GLU A 223 20.55 -15.82 -14.32
C GLU A 223 21.60 -16.27 -15.36
N LYS A 224 22.64 -17.00 -14.95
CA LYS A 224 23.72 -17.41 -15.84
C LYS A 224 23.36 -18.62 -16.70
N PHE A 225 22.67 -19.59 -16.12
CA PHE A 225 22.49 -20.91 -16.73
C PHE A 225 21.10 -21.14 -17.31
N ILE A 226 20.06 -20.41 -16.86
CA ILE A 226 18.68 -20.62 -17.32
C ILE A 226 18.22 -19.49 -18.25
N TYR A 227 18.58 -18.24 -17.96
CA TYR A 227 18.40 -17.15 -18.94
C TYR A 227 19.51 -17.12 -20.01
N GLY A 228 20.70 -17.62 -19.66
CA GLY A 228 21.78 -17.84 -20.63
C GLY A 228 21.44 -19.02 -21.54
N LYS A 229 21.76 -18.91 -22.84
CA LYS A 229 21.43 -19.84 -23.95
C LYS A 229 21.78 -21.35 -23.79
N LYS A 230 22.20 -21.83 -22.62
CA LYS A 230 22.50 -23.24 -22.35
C LYS A 230 21.57 -23.78 -21.26
N ASN A 231 20.33 -24.10 -21.62
CA ASN A 231 19.40 -24.84 -20.77
C ASN A 231 19.96 -26.25 -20.52
N SER A 232 20.66 -26.44 -19.39
CA SER A 232 21.06 -27.77 -18.90
C SER A 232 19.95 -28.47 -18.11
N LEU A 233 18.76 -27.85 -17.97
CA LEU A 233 17.57 -28.46 -17.40
C LEU A 233 16.64 -28.88 -18.55
N GLU A 234 16.09 -30.09 -18.46
CA GLU A 234 15.09 -30.63 -19.41
C GLU A 234 13.79 -29.80 -19.49
N ILE A 235 13.64 -28.80 -18.61
CA ILE A 235 12.43 -28.00 -18.45
C ILE A 235 12.69 -26.60 -19.01
N GLN A 236 11.97 -26.23 -20.07
CA GLN A 236 11.87 -24.83 -20.49
C GLN A 236 11.11 -24.06 -19.40
N VAL A 237 11.78 -23.07 -18.81
CA VAL A 237 11.22 -22.20 -17.78
C VAL A 237 10.82 -20.89 -18.44
N GLY A 238 9.53 -20.58 -18.48
CA GLY A 238 9.04 -19.26 -18.91
C GLY A 238 9.06 -18.22 -17.79
N ASP A 239 8.82 -16.95 -18.13
CA ASP A 239 8.84 -15.82 -17.17
C ASP A 239 7.85 -15.96 -16.00
N GLY A 240 6.80 -16.77 -16.16
CA GLY A 240 5.80 -17.06 -15.13
C GLY A 240 6.06 -18.29 -14.28
N ASP A 241 7.07 -19.11 -14.62
CA ASP A 241 7.29 -20.43 -14.00
C ASP A 241 8.21 -20.37 -12.77
N PHE A 242 8.82 -19.21 -12.48
CA PHE A 242 9.70 -19.03 -11.34
C PHE A 242 9.22 -17.94 -10.38
N ILE A 243 9.64 -18.04 -9.12
CA ILE A 243 9.35 -17.07 -8.07
C ILE A 243 10.65 -16.66 -7.40
N ASN A 244 10.86 -15.36 -7.27
CA ASN A 244 11.96 -14.83 -6.47
C ASN A 244 11.61 -14.97 -4.98
N LEU A 245 12.41 -15.74 -4.24
CA LEU A 245 12.25 -15.90 -2.80
C LEU A 245 12.87 -14.70 -2.06
N GLN A 246 12.17 -14.21 -1.05
CA GLN A 246 12.60 -13.07 -0.25
C GLN A 246 13.55 -13.52 0.87
N PRO A 247 14.77 -12.95 0.97
CA PRO A 247 15.66 -13.24 2.08
C PRO A 247 15.15 -12.62 3.38
N GLY A 248 15.53 -13.23 4.51
CA GLY A 248 15.16 -12.81 5.85
C GLY A 248 15.93 -11.58 6.34
N GLY A 249 15.65 -10.40 5.79
CA GLY A 249 16.22 -9.14 6.26
C GLY A 249 15.31 -7.95 5.99
N THR A 250 14.95 -7.22 7.04
CA THR A 250 14.25 -5.93 6.98
C THR A 250 15.24 -4.77 6.80
N GLY A 251 16.32 -4.99 6.05
CA GLY A 251 17.29 -3.96 5.72
C GLY A 251 16.83 -3.13 4.53
N ASN A 252 16.12 -2.03 4.80
CA ASN A 252 15.69 -0.96 3.88
C ASN A 252 14.25 -1.05 3.37
N ILE A 253 13.34 -0.48 4.17
CA ILE A 253 11.97 -0.09 3.80
C ILE A 253 11.94 1.02 2.71
N SER A 254 13.08 1.62 2.35
CA SER A 254 13.12 2.73 1.38
C SER A 254 12.95 2.32 -0.09
N ARG A 255 13.13 1.04 -0.47
CA ARG A 255 13.15 0.65 -1.89
C ARG A 255 11.79 0.29 -2.49
N PHE A 256 10.75 0.08 -1.67
CA PHE A 256 9.40 -0.25 -2.18
C PHE A 256 8.61 0.98 -2.63
N ILE A 257 8.93 2.16 -2.07
CA ILE A 257 8.28 3.43 -2.44
C ILE A 257 8.80 3.92 -3.81
N ALA A 258 10.06 3.62 -4.16
CA ALA A 258 10.66 4.06 -5.41
C ALA A 258 9.96 3.50 -6.66
N SER A 259 9.44 2.27 -6.62
CA SER A 259 8.74 1.65 -7.76
C SER A 259 7.37 2.26 -8.05
N CYS A 260 6.73 2.90 -7.06
CA CYS A 260 5.49 3.64 -7.28
C CYS A 260 5.75 5.05 -7.83
N PHE A 261 6.85 5.70 -7.46
CA PHE A 261 7.18 7.03 -7.95
C PHE A 261 7.72 7.05 -9.39
N THR A 262 8.41 5.99 -9.83
CA THR A 262 8.93 5.91 -11.22
C THR A 262 7.81 5.86 -12.26
N ASN A 263 6.72 5.12 -12.00
CA ASN A 263 5.58 5.05 -12.91
C ASN A 263 4.82 6.38 -13.03
N VAL A 264 4.76 7.17 -11.96
CA VAL A 264 4.15 8.50 -11.99
C VAL A 264 5.02 9.49 -12.76
N TYR A 265 6.35 9.43 -12.60
CA TYR A 265 7.27 10.29 -13.37
C TYR A 265 7.29 9.95 -14.87
N ILE A 266 7.14 8.68 -15.26
CA ILE A 266 7.06 8.27 -16.67
C ILE A 266 5.77 8.81 -17.31
N TYR A 267 4.63 8.76 -16.61
CA TYR A 267 3.36 9.29 -17.11
C TYR A 267 3.37 10.82 -17.23
N ILE A 268 4.02 11.52 -16.29
CA ILE A 268 4.17 12.99 -16.34
C ILE A 268 5.16 13.39 -17.46
N CYS A 269 6.22 12.62 -17.71
CA CYS A 269 7.13 12.87 -18.83
C CYS A 269 6.46 12.61 -20.19
N LEU A 270 5.63 11.57 -20.33
CA LEU A 270 4.94 11.31 -21.58
C LEU A 270 3.91 12.41 -21.89
N SER A 271 3.20 12.91 -20.89
CA SER A 271 2.20 13.97 -21.10
C SER A 271 2.84 15.31 -21.45
N THR A 272 3.97 15.68 -20.84
CA THR A 272 4.69 16.92 -21.21
C THR A 272 5.29 16.88 -22.60
N VAL A 273 5.82 15.73 -23.04
CA VAL A 273 6.35 15.56 -24.41
C VAL A 273 5.23 15.67 -25.45
N VAL A 274 4.06 15.07 -25.20
CA VAL A 274 2.90 15.17 -26.10
C VAL A 274 2.40 16.61 -26.19
N VAL A 275 2.31 17.34 -25.07
CA VAL A 275 1.91 18.76 -25.06
C VAL A 275 2.93 19.62 -25.82
N CYS A 276 4.24 19.38 -25.67
CA CYS A 276 5.28 20.07 -26.43
C CYS A 276 5.19 19.81 -27.94
N ILE A 277 4.91 18.57 -28.36
CA ILE A 277 4.75 18.23 -29.79
C ILE A 277 3.53 18.95 -30.38
N ILE A 278 2.41 18.97 -29.65
CA ILE A 278 1.18 19.67 -30.08
C ILE A 278 1.43 21.18 -30.16
N LEU A 279 2.13 21.77 -29.19
CA LEU A 279 2.46 23.20 -29.19
C LEU A 279 3.41 23.56 -30.35
N CYS A 280 4.40 22.71 -30.63
CA CYS A 280 5.28 22.85 -31.80
C CYS A 280 4.51 22.77 -33.12
N MET A 281 3.54 21.84 -33.24
CA MET A 281 2.70 21.76 -34.44
C MET A 281 1.83 23.00 -34.62
N LEU A 282 1.24 23.51 -33.54
CA LEU A 282 0.42 24.74 -33.58
C LEU A 282 1.26 25.98 -33.92
N LEU A 283 2.50 26.08 -33.41
CA LEU A 283 3.42 27.15 -33.78
C LEU A 283 3.86 27.06 -35.25
N LYS A 284 4.06 25.84 -35.77
CA LYS A 284 4.41 25.61 -37.19
C LYS A 284 3.24 25.93 -38.13
N ILE A 285 2.01 25.73 -37.70
CA ILE A 285 0.81 26.17 -38.44
C ILE A 285 0.71 27.71 -38.42
N LYS A 286 1.08 28.36 -37.32
CA LYS A 286 1.05 29.82 -37.18
C LYS A 286 2.13 30.53 -38.03
N THR A 287 3.28 29.90 -38.26
CA THR A 287 4.32 30.44 -39.16
C THR A 287 3.99 30.27 -40.64
N ILE A 288 3.16 29.29 -41.02
CA ILE A 288 2.72 29.09 -42.41
C ILE A 288 1.65 30.12 -42.83
N MET A 289 0.92 30.71 -41.87
CA MET A 289 -0.16 31.67 -42.15
C MET A 289 0.26 33.14 -42.21
N ASN A 290 1.55 33.50 -42.10
CA ASN A 290 1.96 34.91 -42.16
C ASN A 290 3.24 35.11 -42.99
N PRO A 291 3.15 35.34 -44.31
CA PRO A 291 4.29 35.72 -45.12
C PRO A 291 4.31 37.25 -45.25
N ARG A 292 5.25 37.93 -44.57
CA ARG A 292 5.79 39.24 -44.99
C ARG A 292 7.02 39.63 -44.17
N ASN A 293 8.14 39.67 -44.90
CA ASN A 293 9.31 40.55 -44.82
C ASN A 293 9.88 40.92 -43.43
N ASP A 294 11.13 40.56 -43.14
CA ASP A 294 12.24 41.50 -43.37
C ASP A 294 13.64 40.88 -43.23
N LYS A 295 14.56 41.51 -43.97
CA LYS A 295 15.94 41.14 -44.29
C LYS A 295 16.95 41.48 -43.17
N MET A 296 18.17 40.95 -43.36
CA MET A 296 19.47 41.36 -42.76
C MET A 296 19.66 40.96 -41.29
N ASN A 297 20.80 40.47 -40.81
CA ASN A 297 22.17 40.46 -41.31
C ASN A 297 22.92 39.28 -40.69
N ILE A 298 23.74 38.61 -41.50
CA ILE A 298 24.70 37.59 -41.08
C ILE A 298 25.98 38.32 -40.68
N SER A 299 26.40 38.23 -39.42
CA SER A 299 27.79 38.51 -39.05
C SER A 299 28.28 37.53 -37.99
N LYS A 300 29.13 36.63 -38.49
CA LYS A 300 30.23 35.92 -37.83
C LYS A 300 30.69 36.54 -36.51
N ASN A 301 30.90 35.69 -35.49
CA ASN A 301 32.20 35.62 -34.81
C ASN A 301 32.38 34.31 -34.04
N VAL A 302 33.45 33.62 -34.42
CA VAL A 302 34.07 32.45 -33.79
C VAL A 302 35.26 32.97 -32.99
N TYR A 303 35.31 32.67 -31.69
CA TYR A 303 36.50 32.66 -30.82
C TYR A 303 36.17 31.63 -29.73
N ILE A 304 36.71 30.39 -29.69
CA ILE A 304 38.07 29.94 -29.38
C ILE A 304 38.75 30.75 -28.26
N LEU A 305 38.95 30.09 -27.11
CA LEU A 305 40.08 30.12 -26.16
C LEU A 305 39.55 29.64 -24.78
N SER A 306 39.78 28.40 -24.37
CA SER A 306 41.01 27.84 -23.76
C SER A 306 41.04 27.96 -22.23
N THR A 307 41.18 26.79 -21.59
CA THR A 307 42.02 26.52 -20.40
C THR A 307 41.86 27.40 -19.16
N THR A 308 41.28 26.81 -18.11
CA THR A 308 41.96 26.45 -16.85
C THR A 308 41.18 25.34 -16.17
#